data_AF-A0A918AB18-F1
#
_entry.id   AF-A0A918AB18-F1
#
_cell.length_a   1.000
_cell.length_b   1.000
_cell.length_c   1.000
_cell.angle_alpha   90.00
_cell.angle_beta   90.00
_cell.angle_gamma   90.00
#
_symmetry.space_group_name_H-M   'P 1'
#
loop_
_entity.id
_entity.type
_entity.pdbx_description
1 polymer ?
#
loop_
_entity_poly.entity_id
_entity_poly.type
_entity_poly.pdbx_seq_one_letter_code
_entity_poly.pdbx_strand_id
1 'polypeptide(L)'
;MGRRGHYLIGAPWIYLLDLEPDLGAKAKREGTIWYPFHGWEKHSVRGDHARLAAEIKDVESGRVTICLYWLEFANPDIRQAYESQGFRVISHGERGSRWDGAGRDFLRKQLTQLRRHRRVASNRLGSAVFYGASVGCEVAVYGDPMQLEDERPEYGGTARRLRLWPELHGVRVDPELAGQTARRELGFDYQATPEELRRMFGWERVRCA
;
A
#
# COMPACT_ATOMS: atom_id res chain seq x y z
N MET A 1 2.26 7.16 11.64
CA MET A 1 0.82 6.87 11.82
C MET A 1 0.55 6.44 13.25
N GLY A 2 -0.55 6.91 13.83
CA GLY A 2 -1.02 6.51 15.16
C GLY A 2 -0.24 7.08 16.36
N ARG A 3 0.39 8.26 16.23
CA ARG A 3 0.96 9.02 17.37
C ARG A 3 0.09 10.26 17.63
N ARG A 4 -0.29 10.51 18.88
CA ARG A 4 -1.04 11.71 19.27
C ARG A 4 -0.14 12.96 19.20
N GLY A 5 -0.72 14.10 18.83
CA GLY A 5 0.00 15.38 18.72
C GLY A 5 1.07 15.46 17.64
N HIS A 6 1.04 14.53 16.67
CA HIS A 6 1.97 14.52 15.53
C HIS A 6 1.15 14.46 14.24
N TYR A 7 1.49 15.33 13.29
CA TYR A 7 0.80 15.45 12.01
C TYR A 7 1.78 15.16 10.86
N LEU A 8 1.30 14.51 9.80
CA LEU A 8 2.05 14.36 8.56
C LEU A 8 1.82 15.61 7.71
N ILE A 9 2.90 16.28 7.32
CA ILE A 9 2.86 17.57 6.60
C ILE A 9 3.39 17.49 5.17
N GLY A 10 3.80 16.32 4.70
CA GLY A 10 4.49 16.20 3.43
C GLY A 10 4.48 14.79 2.87
N ALA A 11 3.30 14.16 2.84
CA ALA A 11 3.18 12.81 2.28
C ALA A 11 3.37 12.87 0.75
N PRO A 12 4.36 12.16 0.16
CA PRO A 12 4.58 12.14 -1.29
C PRO A 12 3.35 11.69 -2.08
N TRP A 13 2.50 10.86 -1.46
CA TRP A 13 1.24 10.40 -2.03
C TRP A 13 0.28 11.55 -2.35
N ILE A 14 0.11 12.51 -1.44
CA ILE A 14 -0.83 13.63 -1.62
C ILE A 14 -0.35 14.54 -2.74
N TYR A 15 0.94 14.89 -2.76
CA TYR A 15 1.53 15.65 -3.86
C TYR A 15 1.37 14.94 -5.20
N LEU A 16 1.47 13.61 -5.25
CA LEU A 16 1.21 12.85 -6.48
C LEU A 16 -0.25 13.00 -6.93
N LEU A 17 -1.22 12.97 -6.02
CA LEU A 17 -2.64 13.16 -6.38
C LEU A 17 -2.90 14.56 -6.96
N ASP A 18 -2.24 15.58 -6.42
CA ASP A 18 -2.38 16.97 -6.88
C ASP A 18 -1.68 17.20 -8.23
N LEU A 19 -0.48 16.63 -8.41
CA LEU A 19 0.29 16.75 -9.65
C LEU A 19 -0.29 15.92 -10.79
N GLU A 20 -0.98 14.82 -10.48
CA GLU A 20 -1.45 13.83 -11.45
C GLU A 20 -2.95 13.49 -11.21
N PRO A 21 -3.86 14.47 -11.32
CA PRO A 21 -5.28 14.28 -10.98
C PRO A 21 -5.95 13.20 -11.85
N ASP A 22 -5.54 13.09 -13.11
CA ASP A 22 -6.14 12.17 -14.09
C ASP A 22 -5.43 10.83 -14.20
N LEU A 23 -4.24 10.68 -13.59
CA LEU A 23 -3.43 9.47 -13.75
C LEU A 23 -4.19 8.23 -13.27
N GLY A 24 -4.43 7.31 -14.20
CA GLY A 24 -5.12 6.06 -13.94
C GLY A 24 -6.61 6.17 -13.63
N ALA A 25 -7.20 7.38 -13.71
CA ALA A 25 -8.62 7.58 -13.46
C ALA A 25 -9.48 6.76 -14.44
N LYS A 26 -10.52 6.12 -13.90
CA LYS A 26 -11.50 5.35 -14.66
C LYS A 26 -12.90 5.69 -14.15
N ALA A 27 -13.83 5.89 -15.08
CA ALA A 27 -15.24 6.14 -14.75
C ALA A 27 -15.87 4.95 -14.01
N LYS A 28 -15.48 3.72 -14.39
CA LYS A 28 -15.88 2.49 -13.70
C LYS A 28 -14.64 1.71 -13.29
N ARG A 29 -14.56 1.38 -12.00
CA ARG A 29 -13.50 0.57 -11.42
C ARG A 29 -14.01 -0.86 -11.21
N GLU A 30 -13.13 -1.84 -11.41
CA GLU A 30 -13.51 -3.25 -11.36
C GLU A 30 -12.43 -4.11 -10.71
N GLY A 31 -12.83 -5.24 -10.12
CA GLY A 31 -11.91 -6.20 -9.51
C GLY A 31 -11.23 -5.71 -8.23
N THR A 32 -10.35 -6.57 -7.74
CA THR A 32 -9.58 -6.40 -6.51
C THR A 32 -8.10 -6.38 -6.82
N ILE A 33 -7.36 -5.39 -6.32
CA ILE A 33 -5.91 -5.47 -6.24
C ILE A 33 -5.52 -5.93 -4.84
N TRP A 34 -4.69 -6.95 -4.76
CA TRP A 34 -4.31 -7.61 -3.53
C TRP A 34 -2.80 -7.44 -3.30
N TYR A 35 -2.42 -7.05 -2.09
CA TYR A 35 -1.03 -6.80 -1.69
C TYR A 35 -0.63 -7.78 -0.59
N PRO A 36 -0.01 -8.92 -0.92
CA PRO A 36 0.56 -9.79 0.10
C PRO A 36 1.64 -9.08 0.90
N PHE A 37 1.65 -9.34 2.20
CA PHE A 37 2.76 -8.97 3.06
C PHE A 37 4.02 -9.64 2.55
N HIS A 38 5.10 -8.88 2.57
CA HIS A 38 6.32 -9.23 1.87
C HIS A 38 7.54 -8.89 2.73
N GLY A 39 8.63 -9.59 2.44
CA GLY A 39 9.92 -9.31 3.03
C GLY A 39 10.58 -8.10 2.37
N TRP A 40 11.84 -7.94 2.67
CA TRP A 40 12.71 -6.98 2.00
C TRP A 40 14.12 -7.54 1.99
N GLU A 41 15.05 -6.81 1.39
CA GLU A 41 16.40 -7.27 1.09
C GLU A 41 17.15 -7.87 2.30
N LYS A 42 16.75 -7.52 3.54
CA LYS A 42 17.36 -7.99 4.79
C LYS A 42 16.55 -9.01 5.58
N HIS A 43 15.25 -9.16 5.32
CA HIS A 43 14.39 -10.05 6.09
C HIS A 43 13.37 -10.71 5.18
N SER A 44 13.36 -12.04 5.18
CA SER A 44 12.35 -12.84 4.50
C SER A 44 11.08 -12.93 5.34
N VAL A 45 9.98 -13.31 4.68
CA VAL A 45 8.71 -13.61 5.32
C VAL A 45 8.54 -15.13 5.36
N ARG A 46 8.09 -15.64 6.50
CA ARG A 46 7.53 -16.99 6.63
C ARG A 46 6.02 -16.89 6.53
N GLY A 47 5.47 -17.62 5.58
CA GLY A 47 4.05 -17.66 5.28
C GLY A 47 3.75 -18.65 4.16
N ASP A 48 2.51 -19.11 4.10
CA ASP A 48 2.06 -20.02 3.05
C ASP A 48 1.33 -19.23 1.95
N HIS A 49 2.06 -18.91 0.88
CA HIS A 49 1.51 -18.20 -0.28
C HIS A 49 0.41 -19.00 -0.99
N ALA A 50 0.47 -20.33 -1.01
CA ALA A 50 -0.52 -21.16 -1.67
C ALA A 50 -1.84 -21.17 -0.88
N ARG A 51 -1.75 -21.31 0.45
CA ARG A 51 -2.90 -21.19 1.34
C ARG A 51 -3.53 -19.81 1.26
N LEU A 52 -2.71 -18.75 1.25
CA LEU A 52 -3.23 -17.39 1.11
C LEU A 52 -3.91 -17.19 -0.26
N ALA A 53 -3.34 -17.70 -1.34
CA ALA A 53 -3.94 -17.64 -2.67
C ALA A 53 -5.30 -18.37 -2.73
N ALA A 54 -5.42 -19.53 -2.06
CA ALA A 54 -6.69 -20.24 -1.95
C ALA A 54 -7.75 -19.41 -1.18
N GLU A 55 -7.37 -18.82 -0.04
CA GLU A 55 -8.28 -17.96 0.74
C GLU A 55 -8.75 -16.74 -0.06
N ILE A 56 -7.86 -16.08 -0.80
CA ILE A 56 -8.22 -14.95 -1.67
C ILE A 56 -9.24 -15.38 -2.72
N LYS A 57 -9.07 -16.57 -3.29
CA LYS A 57 -9.96 -17.10 -4.34
C LYS A 57 -11.36 -17.39 -3.80
N ASP A 58 -11.44 -17.88 -2.57
CA ASP A 58 -12.71 -18.18 -1.90
C ASP A 58 -13.45 -16.89 -1.49
N VAL A 59 -12.72 -15.84 -1.12
CA VAL A 59 -13.30 -14.58 -0.63
C VAL A 59 -13.66 -13.60 -1.76
N GLU A 60 -12.82 -13.48 -2.79
CA GLU A 60 -12.98 -12.46 -3.84
C GLU A 60 -13.78 -12.99 -5.03
N SER A 61 -14.94 -12.41 -5.30
CA SER A 61 -15.88 -12.89 -6.33
C SER A 61 -15.62 -12.34 -7.76
N GLY A 62 -14.45 -11.76 -8.02
CA GLY A 62 -14.16 -11.04 -9.27
C GLY A 62 -12.71 -11.18 -9.73
N ARG A 63 -12.32 -10.42 -10.76
CA ARG A 63 -10.92 -10.42 -11.22
C ARG A 63 -10.01 -9.92 -10.10
N VAL A 64 -9.01 -10.72 -9.75
CA VAL A 64 -7.99 -10.36 -8.75
C VAL A 64 -6.64 -10.15 -9.43
N THR A 65 -6.02 -9.02 -9.12
CA THR A 65 -4.62 -8.72 -9.45
C THR A 65 -3.78 -8.80 -8.18
N ILE A 66 -2.85 -9.74 -8.10
CA ILE A 66 -1.88 -9.83 -7.01
C ILE A 66 -0.68 -8.94 -7.35
N CYS A 67 -0.37 -8.00 -6.46
CA CYS A 67 0.81 -7.15 -6.57
C CYS A 67 1.87 -7.60 -5.57
N LEU A 68 2.88 -8.32 -6.07
CA LEU A 68 4.01 -8.76 -5.28
C LEU A 68 5.08 -7.67 -5.20
N TYR A 69 5.81 -7.66 -4.08
CA TYR A 69 7.08 -6.92 -4.01
C TYR A 69 8.10 -7.56 -4.96
N TRP A 70 9.08 -6.78 -5.41
CA TRP A 70 9.90 -7.18 -6.57
C TRP A 70 10.75 -8.43 -6.34
N LEU A 71 11.15 -8.73 -5.10
CA LEU A 71 11.87 -9.97 -4.76
C LEU A 71 10.95 -11.20 -4.85
N GLU A 72 9.76 -11.13 -4.28
CA GLU A 72 8.75 -12.19 -4.38
C GLU A 72 8.24 -12.32 -5.81
N PHE A 73 8.11 -11.19 -6.51
CA PHE A 73 7.80 -11.20 -7.93
C PHE A 73 8.94 -11.81 -8.74
N ALA A 74 10.20 -11.74 -8.33
CA ALA A 74 11.30 -12.41 -9.03
C ALA A 74 11.33 -13.93 -8.77
N ASN A 75 10.81 -14.36 -7.61
CA ASN A 75 10.74 -15.77 -7.21
C ASN A 75 9.63 -16.52 -7.99
N PRO A 76 9.97 -17.51 -8.85
CA PRO A 76 8.99 -18.24 -9.65
C PRO A 76 8.00 -19.05 -8.81
N ASP A 77 8.44 -19.63 -7.68
CA ASP A 77 7.58 -20.48 -6.84
C ASP A 77 6.47 -19.64 -6.18
N ILE A 78 6.83 -18.44 -5.70
CA ILE A 78 5.87 -17.50 -5.12
C ILE A 78 4.91 -16.99 -6.19
N ARG A 79 5.41 -16.59 -7.37
CA ARG A 79 4.53 -16.18 -8.48
C ARG A 79 3.54 -17.29 -8.84
N GLN A 80 4.04 -18.51 -9.01
CA GLN A 80 3.26 -19.68 -9.43
C GLN A 80 2.15 -20.02 -8.41
N ALA A 81 2.38 -19.80 -7.11
CA ALA A 81 1.36 -19.99 -6.07
C ALA A 81 0.09 -19.17 -6.32
N TYR A 82 0.21 -17.98 -6.93
CA TYR A 82 -0.92 -17.13 -7.27
C TYR A 82 -1.41 -17.33 -8.72
N GLU A 83 -0.48 -17.47 -9.68
CA GLU A 83 -0.83 -17.66 -11.10
C GLU A 83 -1.62 -18.95 -11.33
N SER A 84 -1.26 -20.03 -10.62
CA SER A 84 -1.97 -21.32 -10.68
C SER A 84 -3.41 -21.24 -10.19
N GLN A 85 -3.76 -20.23 -9.40
CA GLN A 85 -5.15 -19.98 -8.96
C GLN A 85 -5.97 -19.17 -9.98
N GLY A 86 -5.33 -18.70 -11.06
CA GLY A 86 -5.95 -17.90 -12.12
C GLY A 86 -5.82 -16.39 -11.89
N PHE A 87 -5.01 -15.95 -10.92
CA PHE A 87 -4.80 -14.53 -10.67
C PHE A 87 -3.82 -13.90 -11.65
N ARG A 88 -4.05 -12.62 -11.95
CA ARG A 88 -3.05 -11.80 -12.63
C ARG A 88 -1.99 -11.38 -11.61
N VAL A 89 -0.72 -11.68 -11.86
CA VAL A 89 0.37 -11.29 -10.97
C VAL A 89 1.18 -10.14 -11.58
N ILE A 90 1.45 -9.11 -10.79
CA ILE A 90 2.23 -7.93 -11.19
C ILE A 90 3.22 -7.53 -10.09
N SER A 91 4.11 -6.60 -10.44
CA SER A 91 4.88 -5.79 -9.49
C SER A 91 4.82 -4.32 -9.92
N HIS A 92 4.89 -3.41 -8.96
CA HIS A 92 5.07 -1.97 -9.25
C HIS A 92 6.52 -1.63 -9.65
N GLY A 93 7.42 -2.61 -9.61
CA GLY A 93 8.82 -2.47 -9.96
C GLY A 93 9.74 -2.55 -8.75
N GLU A 94 11.03 -2.51 -9.04
CA GLU A 94 12.10 -2.60 -8.05
C GLU A 94 12.09 -1.43 -7.07
N ARG A 95 12.68 -1.66 -5.89
CA ARG A 95 13.00 -0.55 -4.98
C ARG A 95 14.02 0.35 -5.67
N GLY A 96 13.67 1.61 -5.86
CA GLY A 96 14.61 2.59 -6.38
C GLY A 96 15.74 2.92 -5.40
N SER A 97 16.87 3.37 -5.93
CA SER A 97 17.94 3.96 -5.13
C SER A 97 18.02 5.47 -5.37
N ARG A 98 18.76 6.18 -4.50
CA ARG A 98 19.05 7.61 -4.70
C ARG A 98 19.90 7.87 -5.96
N TRP A 99 20.61 6.85 -6.43
CA TRP A 99 21.68 6.97 -7.42
C TRP A 99 21.28 6.53 -8.82
N ASP A 100 20.20 5.75 -8.95
CA ASP A 100 19.72 5.25 -10.23
C ASP A 100 18.28 5.68 -10.55
N GLY A 101 17.86 5.33 -11.76
CA GLY A 101 16.52 5.58 -12.27
C GLY A 101 15.47 4.57 -11.83
N ALA A 102 15.88 3.46 -11.19
CA ALA A 102 15.00 2.34 -10.93
C ALA A 102 13.91 2.75 -9.92
N GLY A 103 12.72 2.16 -10.05
CA GLY A 103 11.63 2.38 -9.09
C GLY A 103 11.02 3.79 -9.02
N ARG A 104 11.47 4.77 -9.81
CA ARG A 104 10.95 6.17 -9.78
C ARG A 104 9.44 6.26 -10.01
N ASP A 105 8.89 5.33 -10.81
CA ASP A 105 7.47 5.29 -11.13
C ASP A 105 6.63 4.45 -10.15
N PHE A 106 7.19 3.95 -9.05
CA PHE A 106 6.48 3.04 -8.14
C PHE A 106 5.13 3.60 -7.70
N LEU A 107 5.10 4.84 -7.19
CA LEU A 107 3.86 5.46 -6.73
C LEU A 107 2.89 5.78 -7.89
N ARG A 108 3.39 6.14 -9.07
CA ARG A 108 2.57 6.36 -10.28
C ARG A 108 1.87 5.06 -10.72
N LYS A 109 2.61 3.95 -10.73
CA LYS A 109 2.09 2.61 -11.06
C LYS A 109 1.09 2.14 -10.00
N GLN A 110 1.38 2.37 -8.72
CA GLN A 110 0.47 2.06 -7.62
C GLN A 110 -0.83 2.86 -7.73
N LEU A 111 -0.76 4.18 -7.92
CA LEU A 111 -1.94 5.03 -8.14
C LEU A 111 -2.74 4.59 -9.35
N THR A 112 -2.07 4.23 -10.44
CA THR A 112 -2.72 3.72 -11.65
C THR A 112 -3.50 2.44 -11.36
N GLN A 113 -2.95 1.49 -10.60
CA GLN A 113 -3.70 0.29 -10.26
C GLN A 113 -4.83 0.60 -9.27
N LEU A 114 -4.61 1.39 -8.23
CA LEU A 114 -5.64 1.71 -7.25
C LEU A 114 -6.85 2.41 -7.90
N ARG A 115 -6.63 3.38 -8.79
CA ARG A 115 -7.73 4.07 -9.52
C ARG A 115 -8.42 3.20 -10.59
N ARG A 116 -7.85 2.05 -10.95
CA ARG A 116 -8.50 1.05 -11.84
C ARG A 116 -9.32 0.01 -11.08
N HIS A 117 -8.95 -0.30 -9.85
CA HIS A 117 -9.60 -1.35 -9.06
C HIS A 117 -10.68 -0.78 -8.15
N ARG A 118 -11.79 -1.51 -8.03
CA ARG A 118 -12.86 -1.14 -7.10
C ARG A 118 -12.39 -1.32 -5.66
N ARG A 119 -11.60 -2.37 -5.43
CA ARG A 119 -11.23 -2.85 -4.10
C ARG A 119 -9.72 -3.03 -3.97
N VAL A 120 -9.19 -2.74 -2.79
CA VAL A 120 -7.81 -3.06 -2.39
C VAL A 120 -7.84 -3.94 -1.15
N ALA A 121 -7.01 -4.99 -1.12
CA ALA A 121 -6.93 -5.88 0.02
C ALA A 121 -5.48 -6.29 0.32
N SER A 122 -5.25 -6.72 1.56
CA SER A 122 -3.96 -7.23 2.03
C SER A 122 -4.17 -8.14 3.23
N ASN A 123 -3.23 -9.03 3.54
CA ASN A 123 -3.19 -9.75 4.81
C ASN A 123 -2.62 -8.92 5.97
N ARG A 124 -2.07 -7.73 5.69
CA ARG A 124 -1.50 -6.88 6.74
C ARG A 124 -1.74 -5.42 6.41
N LEU A 125 -2.29 -4.69 7.38
CA LEU A 125 -2.52 -3.25 7.20
C LEU A 125 -1.20 -2.52 6.91
N GLY A 126 -1.17 -1.80 5.80
CA GLY A 126 0.01 -1.09 5.30
C GLY A 126 -0.38 0.06 4.38
N SER A 127 0.61 0.80 3.86
CA SER A 127 0.37 2.03 3.11
C SER A 127 -0.52 1.85 1.89
N ALA A 128 -0.46 0.70 1.21
CA ALA A 128 -1.31 0.43 0.04
C ALA A 128 -2.81 0.48 0.37
N VAL A 129 -3.21 0.05 1.57
CA VAL A 129 -4.60 0.09 2.04
C VAL A 129 -5.03 1.54 2.31
N PHE A 130 -4.19 2.32 3.00
CA PHE A 130 -4.44 3.74 3.24
C PHE A 130 -4.53 4.53 1.91
N TYR A 131 -3.60 4.29 0.99
CA TYR A 131 -3.60 4.93 -0.33
C TYR A 131 -4.83 4.56 -1.16
N GLY A 132 -5.27 3.31 -1.13
CA GLY A 132 -6.49 2.88 -1.81
C GLY A 132 -7.74 3.51 -1.21
N ALA A 133 -7.89 3.49 0.12
CA ALA A 133 -8.98 4.16 0.82
C ALA A 133 -9.03 5.67 0.48
N SER A 134 -7.88 6.35 0.44
CA SER A 134 -7.82 7.79 0.15
C SER A 134 -8.27 8.15 -1.27
N VAL A 135 -8.25 7.20 -2.21
CA VAL A 135 -8.74 7.39 -3.59
C VAL A 135 -10.08 6.71 -3.83
N GLY A 136 -10.76 6.23 -2.77
CA GLY A 136 -12.12 5.69 -2.82
C GLY A 136 -12.21 4.21 -3.18
N CYS A 137 -11.17 3.40 -2.96
CA CYS A 137 -11.30 1.95 -3.03
C CYS A 137 -12.04 1.40 -1.80
N GLU A 138 -12.86 0.38 -1.99
CA GLU A 138 -13.26 -0.52 -0.90
C GLU A 138 -12.00 -1.19 -0.34
N VAL A 139 -11.84 -1.24 0.98
CA VAL A 139 -10.64 -1.85 1.60
C VAL A 139 -10.96 -3.13 2.34
N ALA A 140 -9.97 -4.00 2.48
CA ALA A 140 -10.04 -5.17 3.34
C ALA A 140 -8.66 -5.54 3.89
N VAL A 141 -8.61 -6.03 5.13
CA VAL A 141 -7.40 -6.61 5.72
C VAL A 141 -7.74 -7.96 6.35
N TYR A 142 -7.37 -9.06 5.69
CA TYR A 142 -7.74 -10.43 6.08
C TYR A 142 -6.73 -11.47 5.59
N GLY A 143 -6.80 -12.67 6.16
CA GLY A 143 -5.92 -13.79 5.88
C GLY A 143 -4.71 -13.84 6.81
N ASP A 144 -3.87 -14.85 6.61
CA ASP A 144 -2.64 -15.02 7.39
C ASP A 144 -1.74 -13.79 7.22
N PRO A 145 -1.49 -12.98 8.26
CA PRO A 145 -0.68 -11.77 8.16
C PRO A 145 0.78 -12.05 7.77
N MET A 146 1.18 -13.33 7.80
CA MET A 146 2.54 -13.82 7.67
C MET A 146 3.48 -13.18 8.70
N GLN A 147 4.69 -13.71 8.84
CA GLN A 147 5.62 -13.24 9.87
C GLN A 147 6.99 -12.98 9.28
N LEU A 148 7.62 -11.88 9.69
CA LEU A 148 9.06 -11.72 9.45
C LEU A 148 9.81 -12.69 10.36
N GLU A 149 10.92 -13.26 9.89
CA GLU A 149 11.68 -14.26 10.67
C GLU A 149 12.09 -13.77 12.07
N ASP A 150 12.40 -12.47 12.19
CA ASP A 150 12.80 -11.83 13.45
C ASP A 150 11.70 -10.90 14.01
N GLU A 151 10.43 -11.10 13.64
CA GLU A 151 9.35 -10.29 14.18
C GLU A 151 9.30 -10.44 15.70
N ARG A 152 9.29 -9.31 16.41
CA ARG A 152 9.09 -9.22 17.85
C ARG A 152 7.69 -8.66 18.13
N PRO A 153 6.67 -9.53 18.29
CA PRO A 153 5.28 -9.11 18.45
C PRO A 153 5.07 -8.13 19.61
N GLU A 154 5.92 -8.20 20.63
CA GLU A 154 5.92 -7.33 21.81
C GLU A 154 6.09 -5.84 21.47
N TYR A 155 6.79 -5.50 20.38
CA TYR A 155 6.98 -4.12 19.92
C TYR A 155 5.87 -3.61 19.00
N GLY A 156 4.81 -4.39 18.84
CA GLY A 156 3.62 -3.93 18.15
C GLY A 156 3.67 -4.16 16.64
N GLY A 157 3.89 -5.41 16.25
CA GLY A 157 3.61 -5.90 14.90
C GLY A 157 2.11 -5.84 14.56
N THR A 158 1.53 -6.95 14.12
CA THR A 158 0.10 -6.98 13.71
C THR A 158 -0.85 -6.58 14.84
N ALA A 159 -0.53 -6.96 16.08
CA ALA A 159 -1.33 -6.59 17.25
C ALA A 159 -1.46 -5.07 17.47
N ARG A 160 -0.41 -4.29 17.22
CA ARG A 160 -0.50 -2.81 17.38
C ARG A 160 -1.33 -2.19 16.27
N ARG A 161 -1.21 -2.66 15.03
CA ARG A 161 -2.05 -2.17 13.93
C ARG A 161 -3.52 -2.45 14.19
N LEU A 162 -3.85 -3.64 14.68
CA LEU A 162 -5.22 -3.98 15.07
C LEU A 162 -5.74 -3.12 16.21
N ARG A 163 -4.91 -2.77 17.21
CA ARG A 163 -5.31 -1.86 18.29
C ARG A 163 -5.49 -0.40 17.83
N LEU A 164 -4.68 0.05 16.87
CA LEU A 164 -4.70 1.44 16.41
C LEU A 164 -5.79 1.71 15.38
N TRP A 165 -6.09 0.73 14.53
CA TRP A 165 -7.08 0.83 13.46
C TRP A 165 -7.92 -0.45 13.36
N PRO A 166 -8.63 -0.85 14.43
CA PRO A 166 -9.48 -2.04 14.40
C PRO A 166 -10.52 -1.97 13.27
N GLU A 167 -11.00 -0.76 12.97
CA GLU A 167 -11.98 -0.49 11.91
C GLU A 167 -11.51 -0.82 10.50
N LEU A 168 -10.19 -0.93 10.27
CA LEU A 168 -9.62 -1.25 8.95
C LEU A 168 -9.39 -2.75 8.74
N HIS A 169 -9.80 -3.60 9.70
CA HIS A 169 -9.57 -5.05 9.64
C HIS A 169 -10.86 -5.83 9.34
N GLY A 170 -10.70 -6.92 8.58
CA GLY A 170 -11.79 -7.79 8.14
C GLY A 170 -11.94 -7.83 6.63
N VAL A 171 -12.77 -8.76 6.17
CA VAL A 171 -13.11 -8.97 4.76
C VAL A 171 -13.96 -7.83 4.20
N ARG A 172 -14.75 -7.16 5.04
CA ARG A 172 -15.53 -5.98 4.66
C ARG A 172 -15.29 -4.89 5.69
N VAL A 173 -14.91 -3.72 5.18
CA VAL A 173 -14.68 -2.51 5.96
C VAL A 173 -15.62 -1.44 5.44
N ASP A 174 -16.14 -0.60 6.34
CA ASP A 174 -16.93 0.56 5.97
C ASP A 174 -16.10 1.54 5.12
N PRO A 175 -16.49 1.80 3.85
CA PRO A 175 -15.68 2.63 2.95
C PRO A 175 -15.55 4.09 3.41
N GLU A 176 -16.58 4.64 4.06
CA GLU A 176 -16.56 6.02 4.53
C GLU A 176 -15.58 6.15 5.69
N LEU A 177 -15.66 5.26 6.67
CA LEU A 177 -14.77 5.23 7.82
C LEU A 177 -13.31 4.96 7.40
N ALA A 178 -13.11 4.08 6.41
CA ALA A 178 -11.78 3.83 5.84
C ALA A 178 -11.22 5.08 5.15
N GLY A 179 -12.03 5.77 4.36
CA GLY A 179 -11.65 7.01 3.68
C GLY A 179 -11.27 8.11 4.67
N GLN A 180 -12.09 8.35 5.71
CA GLN A 180 -11.81 9.33 6.76
C GLN A 180 -10.52 8.99 7.52
N THR A 181 -10.36 7.72 7.90
CA THR A 181 -9.15 7.25 8.60
C THR A 181 -7.91 7.42 7.74
N ALA A 182 -7.98 7.08 6.45
CA ALA A 182 -6.87 7.27 5.53
C ALA A 182 -6.51 8.74 5.35
N ARG A 183 -7.50 9.63 5.18
CA ARG A 183 -7.24 11.08 5.05
C ARG A 183 -6.50 11.63 6.28
N ARG A 184 -6.95 11.24 7.48
CA ARG A 184 -6.31 11.63 8.74
C ARG A 184 -4.89 11.08 8.85
N GLU A 185 -4.69 9.78 8.64
CA GLU A 185 -3.38 9.15 8.81
C GLU A 185 -2.37 9.54 7.73
N LEU A 186 -2.83 9.96 6.55
CA LEU A 186 -1.99 10.48 5.46
C LEU A 186 -1.72 11.98 5.59
N GLY A 187 -2.46 12.70 6.45
CA GLY A 187 -2.24 14.12 6.72
C GLY A 187 -2.87 15.05 5.68
N PHE A 188 -4.00 14.67 5.05
CA PHE A 188 -4.68 15.51 4.06
C PHE A 188 -5.01 16.91 4.59
N ASP A 189 -5.31 17.05 5.88
CA ASP A 189 -5.68 18.33 6.48
C ASP A 189 -4.47 19.18 6.92
N TYR A 190 -3.26 18.61 6.86
CA TYR A 190 -2.02 19.24 7.34
C TYR A 190 -0.92 19.29 6.27
N GLN A 191 -1.26 18.95 5.03
CA GLN A 191 -0.31 18.92 3.92
C GLN A 191 0.24 20.34 3.68
N ALA A 192 1.52 20.52 3.93
CA ALA A 192 2.20 21.77 3.61
C ALA A 192 2.37 21.89 2.09
N THR A 193 2.42 23.12 1.61
CA THR A 193 2.83 23.45 0.25
C THR A 193 4.35 23.32 0.08
N PRO A 194 4.86 23.20 -1.16
CA PRO A 194 6.30 23.23 -1.41
C PRO A 194 7.00 24.47 -0.82
N GLU A 195 6.34 25.64 -0.87
CA GLU A 195 6.82 26.90 -0.32
C GLU A 195 6.93 26.85 1.21
N GLU A 196 5.91 26.31 1.89
CA GLU A 196 5.92 26.13 3.33
C GLU A 196 7.00 25.14 3.77
N LEU A 197 7.17 24.01 3.07
CA LEU A 197 8.25 23.06 3.37
C LEU A 197 9.63 23.73 3.25
N ARG A 198 9.87 24.51 2.18
CA ARG A 198 11.14 25.23 2.01
C ARG A 198 11.40 26.19 3.17
N ARG A 199 10.38 26.92 3.61
CA ARG A 199 10.48 27.85 4.75
C ARG A 199 10.71 27.12 6.07
N MET A 200 9.95 26.06 6.35
CA MET A 200 10.03 25.29 7.60
C MET A 200 11.39 24.60 7.77
N PHE A 201 11.95 24.07 6.68
CA PHE A 201 13.22 23.33 6.72
C PHE A 201 14.44 24.18 6.37
N GLY A 202 14.27 25.48 6.13
CA GLY A 202 15.36 26.37 5.74
C GLY A 202 16.04 25.94 4.44
N TRP A 203 15.30 25.33 3.51
CA TRP A 203 15.80 25.00 2.18
C TRP A 203 15.86 26.28 1.34
N GLU A 204 16.84 27.12 1.62
CA GLU A 204 17.21 28.19 0.72
C GLU A 204 17.71 27.57 -0.60
N ARG A 205 17.46 28.26 -1.72
CA ARG A 205 18.07 27.87 -2.99
C ARG A 205 19.58 27.87 -2.78
N VAL A 206 20.20 26.70 -2.67
CA VAL A 206 21.64 26.56 -2.91
C VAL A 206 21.82 27.09 -4.34
N ARG A 207 22.36 28.30 -4.46
CA ARG A 207 22.82 28.79 -5.75
C ARG A 207 23.91 27.80 -6.16
N CYS A 208 23.65 26.99 -7.19
CA CYS A 208 24.74 26.34 -7.90
C CYS A 208 25.61 27.47 -8.44
N ALA A 209 26.80 27.62 -7.87
CA ALA A 209 27.88 28.41 -8.45
C ALA A 209 28.50 27.63 -9.61
#